data_AF-A0AAC9MX77-F1
#
_entry.id   AF-A0AAC9MX77-F1
#
_cell.length_a   1.000
_cell.length_b   1.000
_cell.length_c   1.000
_cell.angle_alpha   90.00
_cell.angle_beta   90.00
_cell.angle_gamma   90.00
#
_symmetry.space_group_name_H-M   'P 1'
#
loop_
_entity.id
_entity.type
_entity.pdbx_description
1 polymer ?
#
loop_
_entity_poly.entity_id
_entity_poly.type
_entity_poly.pdbx_seq_one_letter_code
_entity_poly.pdbx_strand_id
1 'polypeptide(L)'
;MRLDIAILAGWQEDPFYYDAGDGDYNHSIEEAAAFLGLGVALTRDIATWDAEFQAIYSPADTRTSAFATPEQESRWLETGRKLAQRIKQESAIAASVNYRGDGTIPDQTCVF
;
A
#
# COMPACT_ATOMS: atom_id res chain seq x y z
N MET A 1 -12.21 18.06 1.44
CA MET A 1 -11.68 17.07 2.40
C MET A 1 -10.23 16.80 2.03
N ARG A 2 -9.34 16.64 3.01
CA ARG A 2 -7.94 16.27 2.80
C ARG A 2 -7.64 15.10 3.73
N LEU A 3 -7.05 14.03 3.21
CA LEU A 3 -6.88 12.76 3.91
C LEU A 3 -5.42 12.40 4.13
N ASP A 4 -5.12 11.89 5.32
CA ASP A 4 -3.86 11.21 5.57
C ASP A 4 -4.06 9.73 5.22
N ILE A 5 -3.29 9.26 4.24
CA ILE A 5 -3.41 7.90 3.69
C ILE A 5 -2.22 7.09 4.18
N ALA A 6 -2.45 5.88 4.67
CA ALA A 6 -1.41 4.89 4.86
C ALA A 6 -1.50 3.82 3.77
N ILE A 7 -0.34 3.46 3.20
CA ILE A 7 -0.16 2.28 2.37
C ILE A 7 0.70 1.29 3.15
N LEU A 8 0.16 0.10 3.40
CA LEU A 8 0.89 -1.01 4.01
C LEU A 8 0.41 -2.34 3.44
N ALA A 9 1.25 -3.36 3.42
CA ALA A 9 0.87 -4.70 3.01
C ALA A 9 0.58 -5.55 4.24
N GLY A 10 -0.64 -6.09 4.31
CA GLY A 10 -1.08 -7.04 5.33
C GLY A 10 -1.46 -8.37 4.67
N TRP A 11 -1.36 -9.48 5.41
CA TRP A 11 -1.75 -10.78 4.84
C TRP A 11 -3.25 -10.82 4.58
N GLN A 12 -3.64 -11.05 3.33
CA GLN A 12 -5.04 -11.12 2.90
C GLN A 12 -5.84 -9.83 3.17
N GLU A 13 -5.15 -8.69 3.25
CA GLU A 13 -5.73 -7.37 3.47
C GLU A 13 -5.42 -6.47 2.27
N ASP A 14 -6.31 -5.51 1.99
CA ASP A 14 -6.06 -4.50 0.97
C ASP A 14 -5.10 -3.41 1.48
N PRO A 15 -4.35 -2.74 0.60
CA PRO A 15 -3.21 -1.94 1.03
C PRO A 15 -3.56 -0.52 1.53
N PHE A 16 -4.79 -0.04 1.32
CA PHE A 16 -5.15 1.34 1.61
C PHE A 16 -5.82 1.49 2.97
N TYR A 17 -5.29 2.42 3.77
CA TYR A 17 -5.90 2.78 5.05
C TYR A 17 -6.07 4.29 5.21
N TYR A 18 -7.31 4.73 5.43
CA TYR A 18 -7.67 6.12 5.70
C TYR A 18 -9.10 6.20 6.25
N ASP A 19 -9.42 7.30 6.93
CA ASP A 19 -10.78 7.59 7.40
C ASP A 19 -11.58 8.29 6.29
N ALA A 20 -12.55 7.60 5.68
CA ALA A 20 -13.44 8.18 4.68
C ALA A 20 -14.70 8.84 5.27
N GLY A 21 -14.87 8.79 6.61
CA GLY A 21 -16.07 9.24 7.30
C GLY A 21 -17.22 8.23 7.34
N ASP A 22 -16.97 6.98 6.95
CA ASP A 22 -17.93 5.86 6.96
C ASP A 22 -17.70 4.88 8.12
N GLY A 23 -16.62 5.05 8.88
CA GLY A 23 -16.24 4.19 10.01
C GLY A 23 -15.40 2.98 9.61
N ASP A 24 -15.05 2.82 8.33
CA ASP A 24 -14.07 1.84 7.86
C ASP A 24 -12.72 2.53 7.64
N TYR A 25 -11.66 1.81 7.98
CA TYR A 25 -10.29 2.27 7.83
C TYR A 25 -9.53 1.49 6.77
N ASN A 26 -9.99 0.32 6.31
CA ASN A 26 -9.34 -0.44 5.23
C ASN A 26 -10.21 -0.43 3.98
N HIS A 27 -9.63 -0.04 2.85
CA HIS A 27 -10.37 0.16 1.60
C HIS A 27 -9.77 -0.70 0.51
N SER A 28 -10.62 -1.32 -0.31
CA SER A 28 -10.14 -2.09 -1.45
C SER A 28 -9.39 -1.20 -2.45
N ILE A 29 -8.52 -1.80 -3.25
CA ILE A 29 -7.76 -1.08 -4.29
C ILE A 29 -8.72 -0.35 -5.26
N GLU A 30 -9.82 -0.99 -5.64
CA GLU A 30 -10.82 -0.42 -6.53
C GLU A 30 -11.57 0.75 -5.89
N GLU A 31 -12.04 0.61 -4.65
CA GLU A 31 -12.73 1.67 -3.92
C GLU A 31 -11.82 2.86 -3.70
N ALA A 32 -10.59 2.62 -3.22
CA ALA A 32 -9.59 3.64 -3.00
C ALA A 32 -9.21 4.35 -4.31
N ALA A 33 -9.02 3.63 -5.41
CA ALA A 33 -8.71 4.24 -6.70
C ALA A 33 -9.83 5.16 -7.19
N ALA A 34 -11.09 4.73 -7.06
CA ALA A 34 -12.23 5.55 -7.43
C ALA A 34 -12.35 6.80 -6.55
N PHE A 35 -12.21 6.64 -5.24
CA PHE A 35 -12.35 7.71 -4.26
C PHE A 35 -11.23 8.74 -4.31
N LEU A 36 -9.98 8.28 -4.44
CA LEU A 36 -8.79 9.12 -4.51
C LEU A 36 -8.56 9.70 -5.91
N GLY A 37 -9.25 9.21 -6.93
CA GLY A 37 -9.11 9.63 -8.32
C GLY A 37 -7.82 9.15 -8.98
N LEU A 38 -7.39 7.92 -8.68
CA LEU A 38 -6.15 7.34 -9.23
C LEU A 38 -6.33 6.85 -10.66
N GLY A 39 -5.29 6.97 -11.48
CA GLY A 39 -5.30 6.47 -12.84
C GLY A 39 -5.20 4.94 -12.90
N VAL A 40 -5.81 4.35 -13.93
CA VAL A 40 -5.85 2.88 -14.18
C VAL A 40 -4.46 2.24 -14.14
N ALA A 41 -3.44 2.94 -14.67
CA ALA A 41 -2.07 2.44 -14.65
C ALA A 41 -1.52 2.34 -13.21
N LEU A 42 -1.73 3.37 -12.38
CA LEU A 42 -1.30 3.35 -10.99
C LEU A 42 -2.05 2.29 -10.19
N THR A 43 -3.36 2.17 -10.37
CA THR A 43 -4.18 1.14 -9.71
C THR A 43 -3.65 -0.27 -10.00
N ARG A 44 -3.34 -0.57 -11.27
CA ARG A 44 -2.77 -1.87 -11.67
C ARG A 44 -1.38 -2.10 -11.06
N ASP A 45 -0.54 -1.07 -11.03
CA ASP A 45 0.81 -1.20 -10.47
C ASP A 45 0.76 -1.45 -8.96
N ILE A 46 -0.22 -0.87 -8.25
CA ILE A 46 -0.49 -1.14 -6.82
C ILE A 46 -0.97 -2.58 -6.61
N ALA A 47 -1.95 -3.03 -7.40
CA ALA A 47 -2.43 -4.41 -7.34
C ALA A 47 -1.32 -5.44 -7.62
N THR A 48 -0.40 -5.12 -8.53
CA THR A 48 0.76 -5.97 -8.82
C THR A 48 1.72 -6.02 -7.63
N TRP A 49 2.00 -4.87 -7.02
CA TRP A 49 2.86 -4.78 -5.84
C TRP A 49 2.29 -5.53 -4.63
N ASP A 50 0.99 -5.43 -4.37
CA ASP A 50 0.34 -6.20 -3.30
C ASP A 50 0.36 -7.70 -3.62
N ALA A 51 0.02 -8.10 -4.86
CA ALA A 51 0.05 -9.49 -5.27
C ALA A 51 1.45 -10.14 -5.12
N GLU A 52 2.54 -9.39 -5.34
CA GLU A 52 3.90 -9.86 -5.07
C GLU A 52 4.11 -10.22 -3.59
N PHE A 53 3.53 -9.44 -2.67
CA PHE A 53 3.56 -9.74 -1.23
C PHE A 53 2.64 -10.92 -0.90
N GLN A 54 1.39 -10.93 -1.38
CA GLN A 54 0.48 -12.05 -1.12
C GLN A 54 1.02 -13.39 -1.67
N ALA A 55 1.84 -13.37 -2.73
CA ALA A 55 2.44 -14.57 -3.30
C ALA A 55 3.45 -15.28 -2.37
N ILE A 56 4.05 -14.57 -1.42
CA ILE A 56 4.96 -15.15 -0.42
C ILE A 56 4.23 -15.67 0.83
N TYR A 57 2.92 -15.45 0.92
CA TYR A 57 2.11 -15.88 2.05
C TYR A 57 2.07 -17.40 2.19
N SER A 58 2.49 -17.90 3.36
CA SER A 58 2.40 -19.30 3.75
C SER A 58 1.25 -19.47 4.75
N PRO A 59 0.07 -19.95 4.33
CA PRO A 59 -1.08 -20.12 5.24
C PRO A 59 -0.86 -21.20 6.30
N ALA A 60 0.07 -22.14 6.05
CA ALA A 60 0.40 -23.20 7.00
C ALA A 60 1.28 -22.71 8.17
N ASP A 61 2.15 -21.74 7.91
CA ASP A 61 2.93 -21.04 8.94
C ASP A 61 3.28 -19.64 8.43
N THR A 62 2.55 -18.64 8.93
CA THR A 62 2.71 -17.26 8.47
C THR A 62 4.10 -16.71 8.76
N ARG A 63 4.83 -17.28 9.73
CA ARG A 63 6.21 -16.89 10.08
C ARG A 63 7.23 -17.27 9.02
N THR A 64 6.89 -18.20 8.13
CA THR A 64 7.75 -18.58 7.00
C THR A 64 7.41 -17.81 5.73
N SER A 65 6.46 -16.87 5.78
CA SER A 65 6.15 -15.99 4.65
C SER A 65 7.28 -14.99 4.51
N ALA A 66 8.17 -15.23 3.56
CA ALA A 66 9.36 -14.42 3.35
C ALA A 66 9.69 -14.35 1.87
N PHE A 67 10.24 -13.21 1.45
CA PHE A 67 10.86 -13.09 0.14
C PHE A 67 12.01 -14.10 0.01
N ALA A 68 12.23 -14.61 -1.20
CA ALA A 68 13.26 -15.62 -1.41
C ALA A 68 14.67 -15.05 -1.22
N THR A 69 14.85 -13.75 -1.45
CA THR A 69 16.11 -13.05 -1.18
C THR A 69 15.90 -11.64 -0.63
N PRO A 70 16.88 -11.08 0.12
CA PRO A 70 16.83 -9.70 0.61
C PRO A 70 16.75 -8.64 -0.50
N GLU A 71 17.29 -8.94 -1.69
CA GLU A 71 17.22 -8.05 -2.85
C GLU A 71 15.81 -7.95 -3.41
N GLN A 72 15.04 -9.04 -3.38
CA GLN A 72 13.63 -9.03 -3.78
C GLN A 72 12.80 -8.17 -2.82
N GLU A 73 13.00 -8.35 -1.52
CA GLU A 73 12.34 -7.53 -0.49
C GLU A 73 12.71 -6.05 -0.65
N SER A 74 13.99 -5.73 -0.82
CA SER A 74 14.46 -4.36 -1.01
C SER A 74 13.84 -3.70 -2.25
N ARG A 75 13.73 -4.44 -3.36
CA ARG A 75 13.08 -3.97 -4.59
C ARG A 75 11.59 -3.75 -4.36
N TRP A 76 10.91 -4.67 -3.67
CA TRP A 76 9.49 -4.54 -3.37
C TRP A 76 9.21 -3.31 -2.49
N LEU A 77 10.06 -3.06 -1.47
CA LEU A 77 9.99 -1.86 -0.64
C LEU A 77 10.23 -0.56 -1.44
N GLU A 78 11.19 -0.55 -2.36
CA GLU A 78 11.45 0.60 -3.23
C GLU A 78 10.28 0.88 -4.18
N THR A 79 9.67 -0.18 -4.74
CA THR A 79 8.48 -0.07 -5.58
C THR A 79 7.32 0.55 -4.79
N GLY A 80 7.04 0.07 -3.59
CA GLY A 80 5.98 0.63 -2.74
C GLY A 80 6.18 2.12 -2.42
N ARG A 81 7.42 2.55 -2.14
CA ARG A 81 7.74 3.99 -1.96
C ARG A 81 7.43 4.82 -3.20
N LYS A 82 7.76 4.33 -4.40
CA LYS A 82 7.45 5.03 -5.66
C LYS A 82 5.95 5.10 -5.92
N LEU A 83 5.21 4.05 -5.57
CA LEU A 83 3.74 4.04 -5.68
C LEU A 83 3.09 5.04 -4.73
N ALA A 84 3.53 5.10 -3.47
CA ALA A 84 3.07 6.11 -2.51
C ALA A 84 3.28 7.55 -3.01
N GLN A 85 4.45 7.83 -3.60
CA GLN A 85 4.73 9.13 -4.22
C GLN A 85 3.76 9.44 -5.38
N ARG A 86 3.45 8.44 -6.22
CA ARG A 86 2.51 8.60 -7.34
C ARG A 86 1.08 8.84 -6.86
N ILE A 87 0.63 8.14 -5.82
CA ILE A 87 -0.69 8.38 -5.18
C ILE A 87 -0.80 9.85 -4.76
N LYS A 88 0.24 10.39 -4.10
CA LYS A 88 0.28 11.78 -3.68
C LYS A 88 0.24 12.78 -4.85
N GLN A 89 0.83 12.41 -5.99
CA GLN A 89 0.84 13.25 -7.21
C GLN A 89 -0.48 13.21 -7.97
N GLU A 90 -1.13 12.04 -8.06
CA GLU A 90 -2.36 11.85 -8.81
C GLU A 90 -3.61 12.29 -8.02
N SER A 91 -3.64 12.08 -6.71
CA SER A 91 -4.81 12.38 -5.88
C SER A 91 -4.83 13.83 -5.39
N ALA A 92 -5.87 14.58 -5.77
CA ALA A 92 -6.07 15.96 -5.31
C ALA A 92 -6.51 16.06 -3.83
N ILE A 93 -6.99 14.97 -3.24
CA ILE A 93 -7.50 14.93 -1.86
C ILE A 93 -6.53 14.29 -0.87
N ALA A 94 -5.46 13.65 -1.34
CA ALA A 94 -4.39 13.14 -0.48
C ALA A 94 -3.62 14.30 0.18
N ALA A 95 -3.77 14.45 1.49
CA ALA A 95 -3.02 15.40 2.32
C ALA A 95 -1.59 14.93 2.55
N SER A 96 -1.41 13.64 2.85
CA SER A 96 -0.14 12.96 3.00
C SER A 96 -0.28 11.48 2.61
N VAL A 97 0.83 10.83 2.24
CA VAL A 97 0.86 9.37 2.03
C VAL A 97 2.00 8.76 2.84
N ASN A 98 1.64 8.01 3.88
CA ASN A 98 2.56 7.28 4.74
C ASN A 98 2.76 5.85 4.20
N TYR A 99 3.97 5.50 3.80
CA TYR A 99 4.29 4.16 3.33
C TYR A 99 4.96 3.34 4.44
N ARG A 100 4.36 2.21 4.80
CA ARG A 100 4.82 1.38 5.92
C ARG A 100 5.40 0.03 5.49
N GLY A 101 5.40 -0.28 4.19
CA GLY A 101 5.80 -1.60 3.69
C GLY A 101 4.91 -2.69 4.31
N ASP A 102 5.50 -3.77 4.78
CA ASP A 102 4.86 -4.85 5.55
C ASP A 102 4.82 -4.57 7.07
N GLY A 103 4.96 -3.30 7.46
CA GLY A 103 5.09 -2.87 8.86
C GLY A 103 6.54 -2.78 9.35
N THR A 104 7.53 -3.18 8.54
CA THR A 104 8.96 -2.99 8.84
C THR A 104 9.41 -1.54 8.76
N ILE A 105 8.70 -0.69 8.01
CA ILE A 105 8.96 0.75 7.96
C ILE A 105 8.18 1.42 9.10
N PRO A 106 8.87 2.12 10.03
CA PRO A 106 8.23 2.76 11.16
C PRO A 106 7.15 3.74 10.75
N ASP A 107 6.14 3.87 11.61
CA ASP A 107 5.08 4.86 11.47
C ASP A 107 5.67 6.28 11.36
N GLN A 108 5.00 7.14 10.60
CA GLN A 108 5.44 8.51 10.33
C GLN A 108 6.77 8.64 9.57
N THR A 109 7.23 7.58 8.89
CA THR A 109 8.18 7.73 7.79
C THR A 109 7.43 8.32 6.59
N CYS A 110 7.00 9.58 6.74
CA CYS A 110 6.28 10.32 5.73
C CYS A 110 7.20 10.43 4.52
N VAL A 111 6.88 9.71 3.45
CA VAL A 111 7.73 9.73 2.28
C VAL A 111 7.41 11.00 1.48
N PHE A 112 6.13 11.43 1.38
CA PHE A 112 5.69 12.64 0.66
C PHE A 112 4.30 13.19 1.06
#